data_AF-A0A0R3WYY4-F1
#
_entry.id   AF-A0A0R3WYY4-F1
#
_cell.length_a   1.000
_cell.length_b   1.000
_cell.length_c   1.000
_cell.angle_alpha   90.00
_cell.angle_beta   90.00
_cell.angle_gamma   90.00
#
_symmetry.space_group_name_H-M   'P 1'
#
loop_
_entity.id
_entity.type
_entity.pdbx_description
1 polymer ?
#
loop_
_entity_poly.entity_id
_entity_poly.type
_entity_poly.pdbx_seq_one_letter_code
_entity_poly.pdbx_strand_id
1 'polypeptide(L)' 'MVACQYDPFLDDALELAKRAKKLGVSVELHVASGMPHAFLNFSFLNADYRRATMHCSDMIARLFRGEV' A
#
# COMPACT_ATOMS: atom_id res chain seq x y z
N MET A 1 5.13 -0.88 -0.36
CA MET A 1 4.15 -1.73 0.34
C MET A 1 2.88 -0.93 0.56
N VAL A 2 1.71 -1.55 0.43
CA VAL A 2 0.41 -0.90 0.64
C VAL A 2 -0.36 -1.66 1.70
N ALA A 3 -0.91 -0.94 2.68
CA ALA A 3 -1.82 -1.44 3.72
C ALA A 3 -3.13 -0.66 3.66
N CYS A 4 -4.17 -1.13 4.36
CA CYS A 4 -5.49 -0.49 4.36
C CYS A 4 -5.86 -0.03 5.76
N GLN A 5 -6.54 1.11 5.89
CA GLN A 5 -6.90 1.67 7.20
C GLN A 5 -7.84 0.77 8.01
N TYR A 6 -8.74 0.04 7.34
CA TYR A 6 -9.68 -0.89 7.98
C TYR A 6 -9.27 -2.35 7.77
N ASP A 7 -7.96 -2.61 7.66
CA ASP A 7 -7.39 -3.95 7.59
C ASP A 7 -7.08 -4.48 9.00
N PRO A 8 -7.59 -5.64 9.43
CA PRO A 8 -7.20 -6.24 10.71
C PRO A 8 -5.70 -6.54 10.80
N PHE A 9 -4.99 -6.60 9.67
CA PHE A 9 -3.55 -6.85 9.59
C PHE A 9 -2.71 -5.56 9.40
N LEU A 10 -3.29 -4.38 9.62
CA LEU A 10 -2.57 -3.11 9.47
C LEU A 10 -1.32 -3.07 10.37
N ASP A 11 -1.44 -3.51 11.62
CA ASP A 11 -0.33 -3.49 12.58
C ASP A 11 0.83 -4.41 12.17
N ASP A 12 0.53 -5.56 11.55
CA ASP A 12 1.55 -6.46 11.00
C ASP A 12 2.34 -5.78 9.86
N ALA A 13 1.64 -5.07 8.97
CA ALA A 13 2.27 -4.32 7.88
C ALA A 13 3.16 -3.19 8.41
N LEU A 14 2.70 -2.46 9.44
CA LEU A 14 3.49 -1.41 10.09
C LEU A 14 4.74 -1.97 10.76
N GLU A 15 4.61 -3.07 11.51
CA GLU A 15 5.74 -3.70 12.20
C GLU A 15 6.73 -4.33 11.22
N LEU A 16 6.27 -4.91 10.11
CA LEU A 16 7.14 -5.39 9.03
C LEU A 16 7.97 -4.25 8.42
N ALA A 17 7.34 -3.13 8.07
CA ALA A 17 8.05 -1.97 7.51
C ALA A 17 9.08 -1.41 8.49
N LYS A 18 8.72 -1.31 9.77
CA LYS A 18 9.62 -0.86 10.85
C LYS A 18 10.81 -1.80 11.01
N ARG A 19 10.62 -3.12 10.96
CA ARG A 19 11.72 -4.10 11.05
C ARG A 19 12.61 -4.08 9.82
N ALA A 20 12.05 -3.99 8.62
CA ALA A 20 12.81 -3.87 7.37
C ALA A 20 13.68 -2.59 7.37
N LYS A 21 13.13 -1.45 7.81
CA LYS A 21 13.88 -0.20 7.97
C LYS A 21 15.05 -0.34 8.95
N LYS A 22 14.89 -1.07 10.06
CA LYS A 22 15.98 -1.35 11.01
C LYS A 22 17.12 -2.18 10.41
N LEU A 23 16.85 -2.97 9.38
CA LEU A 23 17.85 -3.76 8.65
C LEU A 23 18.50 -2.99 7.48
N GLY A 24 18.20 -1.70 7.33
CA GLY A 24 18.74 -0.89 6.24
C GLY A 24 18.04 -1.11 4.88
N VAL A 25 16.90 -1.81 4.86
CA VAL A 25 16.09 -1.97 3.64
C VAL A 25 15.26 -0.70 3.43
N SER A 26 15.36 -0.08 2.25
CA SER A 26 14.47 1.02 1.88
C SER A 26 13.04 0.51 1.72
N VAL A 27 12.11 1.08 2.49
CA VAL A 27 10.69 0.69 2.46
C VAL A 27 9.82 1.94 2.36
N GLU A 28 9.10 2.03 1.25
CA GLU A 28 7.94 2.91 1.11
C GLU A 28 6.68 2.15 1.57
N LEU A 29 5.98 2.66 2.59
CA LEU A 29 4.70 2.13 3.06
C LEU A 29 3.61 3.19 2.92
N HIS A 30 2.54 2.86 2.20
CA HIS A 30 1.34 3.67 2.10
C HIS A 30 0.16 2.98 2.79
N VAL A 31 -0.55 3.69 3.68
CA VAL A 31 -1.81 3.22 4.27
C VAL A 31 -2.96 3.88 3.53
N ALA A 32 -3.69 3.09 2.74
CA ALA A 32 -4.84 3.54 1.96
C ALA A 32 -5.99 3.92 2.90
N SER A 33 -6.26 5.23 2.99
CA SER A 33 -7.29 5.78 3.86
C SER A 33 -8.69 5.39 3.39
N GLY A 34 -9.57 5.06 4.33
CA GLY A 34 -10.96 4.66 4.07
C GLY A 34 -11.12 3.29 3.38
N MET A 35 -10.02 2.59 3.10
CA MET A 35 -10.06 1.32 2.38
C MET A 35 -10.11 0.12 3.34
N PRO A 36 -10.98 -0.88 3.09
CA PRO A 36 -10.98 -2.15 3.80
C PRO A 36 -9.88 -3.09 3.29
N HIS A 37 -9.68 -4.18 4.02
CA HIS A 37 -8.94 -5.33 3.50
C HIS A 37 -9.47 -5.74 2.11
N ALA A 38 -8.57 -6.17 1.24
CA ALA A 38 -8.85 -6.62 -0.12
C ALA A 38 -9.46 -5.56 -1.09
N PHE A 39 -9.29 -4.26 -0.82
CA PHE A 39 -9.86 -3.17 -1.64
C PHE A 39 -9.49 -3.22 -3.13
N LEU A 40 -8.37 -3.85 -3.50
CA LEU A 40 -7.93 -4.01 -4.90
C LEU A 40 -8.95 -4.77 -5.75
N ASN A 41 -9.71 -5.69 -5.15
CA ASN A 41 -10.76 -6.45 -5.82
C ASN A 41 -11.98 -5.59 -6.18
N PHE A 42 -12.07 -4.37 -5.65
CA PHE A 42 -13.22 -3.48 -5.79
C PHE A 42 -12.94 -2.26 -6.67
N SER A 43 -11.82 -2.26 -7.41
CA SER A 43 -11.40 -1.15 -8.27
C SER A 43 -12.46 -0.66 -9.28
N PHE A 44 -13.40 -1.53 -9.66
CA PHE A 44 -14.50 -1.22 -10.57
C PHE A 44 -15.77 -0.70 -9.88
N LEU A 45 -15.88 -0.79 -8.54
CA LEU A 45 -17.11 -0.44 -7.83
C LEU A 45 -17.32 1.08 -7.72
N ASN A 46 -16.27 1.84 -7.42
CA ASN A 46 -16.35 3.29 -7.32
C ASN A 46 -15.00 3.98 -7.55
N ALA A 47 -15.04 5.32 -7.60
CA ALA A 47 -13.87 6.13 -7.86
C ALA A 47 -12.82 6.07 -6.74
N ASP A 48 -13.21 5.82 -5.49
CA ASP A 48 -12.30 5.77 -4.35
C ASP A 48 -11.44 4.51 -4.41
N TYR A 49 -12.07 3.35 -4.63
CA TYR A 49 -11.37 2.08 -4.87
C TYR A 49 -10.47 2.15 -6.10
N ARG A 50 -10.94 2.79 -7.18
CA ARG A 50 -10.13 3.00 -8.38
C ARG A 50 -8.92 3.85 -8.08
N ARG A 51 -9.06 4.97 -7.36
CA ARG A 51 -7.94 5.85 -7.00
C ARG A 51 -6.91 5.13 -6.11
N ALA A 52 -7.36 4.40 -5.09
CA ALA A 52 -6.47 3.61 -4.24
C ALA A 52 -5.71 2.53 -5.04
N THR A 53 -6.39 1.85 -5.96
CA THR A 53 -5.76 0.85 -6.85
C THR A 53 -4.76 1.48 -7.82
N MET A 54 -5.08 2.65 -8.37
CA MET A 54 -4.15 3.39 -9.23
C MET A 54 -2.90 3.86 -8.48
N HIS A 55 -3.03 4.24 -7.20
CA HIS A 55 -1.87 4.57 -6.38
C HIS A 55 -0.92 3.37 -6.23
N CYS A 56 -1.45 2.16 -6.03
CA CYS A 56 -0.64 0.94 -6.01
C CYS A 56 0.11 0.72 -7.33
N SER A 57 -0.57 0.96 -8.46
CA SER A 57 0.03 0.84 -9.80
C SER A 57 1.14 1.87 -10.03
N ASP A 58 0.94 3.10 -9.57
CA ASP A 58 1.94 4.18 -9.66
C ASP A 58 3.19 3.86 -8.83
N MET A 59 3.02 3.36 -7.59
CA MET A 59 4.15 2.89 -6.78
C MET A 59 4.96 1.83 -7.51
N ILE A 60 4.30 0.82 -8.09
CA ILE A 60 4.97 -0.23 -8.86
C ILE A 60 5.69 0.36 -10.08
N ALA A 61 5.05 1.29 -10.80
CA ALA A 61 5.64 1.93 -11.97
C ALA A 61 6.90 2.75 -11.60
N ARG A 62 6.89 3.44 -10.45
CA ARG A 62 8.06 4.14 -9.90
C ARG A 62 9.21 3.19 -9.59
N LEU A 63 8.92 1.99 -9.06
CA LEU A 63 9.95 0.95 -8.85
C LEU A 63 10.64 0.56 -10.16
N PHE A 64 9.89 0.34 -11.24
CA PHE A 64 10.47 0.00 -12.54
C PHE A 64 11.25 1.14 -13.19
N ARG A 65 10.97 2.40 -12.82
CA ARG A 65 11.72 3.58 -13.27
C ARG A 65 12.93 3.92 -12.39
N GLY A 66 13.10 3.27 -11.24
CA GLY A 66 14.16 3.60 -10.28
C GLY A 66 13.88 4.88 -9.48
N GLU A 67 12.62 5.30 -9.36
CA GLU A 67 12.18 6.51 -8.64
C GLU A 67 11.81 6.22 -7.17
N VAL A 68 12.68 5.47 -6.48
CA VAL A 68 12.45 4.87 -5.15
C VAL A 68 13.45 5.34 -4.12
#